data_AF-A0A6I1JJD5-F1
#
_entry.id   AF-A0A6I1JJD5-F1
#
_cell.length_a   1.000
_cell.length_b   1.000
_cell.length_c   1.000
_cell.angle_alpha   90.00
_cell.angle_beta   90.00
_cell.angle_gamma   90.00
#
_symmetry.space_group_name_H-M   'P 1'
#
loop_
_entity.id
_entity.type
_entity.pdbx_description
1 polymer ?
#
loop_
_entity_poly.entity_id
_entity_poly.type
_entity_poly.pdbx_seq_one_letter_code
_entity_poly.pdbx_strand_id
1 'polypeptide(L)'
;MADRMTTTVHAYNFDTSTDAGRAGYADLKARLTAMGLECFETHGGGSHYKPELDGRAVELETKHLFRDQWNTAPIEGVSDKGLRLFDWAQDVNSPIGAPPRIKRGHWLEQTPAMREARRNTMKCGYCGKQEPAAKGYVFCPHCLDSEYLGEGDLHLTRMASVEDTNKPRAPLTEAEKGHLLPLYREAQIHGSTERGRARIASERAKVIEKHRKVTTDATTERDAMLWLMDRGIRTDNVIFYSHTGRFCFGWRKPVGGAVLAELLNIMSEFPAPYDIKTEDGRTLSGEG
;
A
#
# COMPACT_ATOMS: atom_id res chain seq x y z
N MET A 1 -18.80 8.86 -20.60
CA MET A 1 -17.37 9.10 -20.88
C MET A 1 -16.94 10.18 -19.91
N ALA A 2 -15.94 9.94 -19.06
CA ALA A 2 -15.42 11.02 -18.23
C ALA A 2 -14.78 12.05 -19.18
N ASP A 3 -15.18 13.31 -19.08
CA ASP A 3 -14.54 14.37 -19.85
C ASP A 3 -13.05 14.35 -19.55
N ARG A 4 -12.27 14.15 -20.60
CA ARG A 4 -10.81 14.13 -20.54
C ARG A 4 -10.36 15.56 -20.31
N MET A 5 -9.71 15.81 -19.18
CA MET A 5 -9.21 17.13 -18.84
C MET A 5 -7.80 17.31 -19.39
N THR A 6 -7.53 18.41 -20.07
CA THR A 6 -6.22 18.69 -20.68
C THR A 6 -5.58 19.96 -20.12
N THR A 7 -4.25 20.01 -20.10
CA THR A 7 -3.46 21.21 -19.74
C THR A 7 -2.18 21.27 -20.59
N THR A 8 -1.57 22.45 -20.68
CA THR A 8 -0.27 22.66 -21.32
C THR A 8 0.85 22.57 -20.27
N VAL A 9 1.91 21.82 -20.58
CA VAL A 9 3.13 21.77 -19.76
C VAL A 9 4.11 22.82 -20.28
N HIS A 10 4.72 23.57 -19.36
CA HIS A 10 5.76 24.54 -19.69
C HIS A 10 7.03 24.19 -18.94
N ALA A 11 8.09 23.86 -19.67
CA ALA A 11 9.42 23.66 -19.10
C ALA A 11 10.14 25.00 -19.00
N TYR A 12 11.01 25.15 -18.01
CA TYR A 12 11.85 26.34 -17.88
C TYR A 12 13.25 25.98 -17.43
N ASN A 13 14.22 26.82 -17.81
CA ASN A 13 15.63 26.67 -17.47
C ASN A 13 16.33 28.03 -17.52
N PHE A 14 16.61 28.61 -16.35
CA PHE A 14 17.26 29.91 -16.21
C PHE A 14 18.65 29.76 -15.58
N ASP A 15 19.64 30.43 -16.17
CA ASP A 15 20.95 30.63 -15.54
C ASP A 15 20.96 31.92 -14.71
N THR A 16 20.78 31.78 -13.41
CA THR A 16 20.73 32.89 -12.44
C THR A 16 22.10 33.48 -12.13
N SER A 17 23.18 33.02 -12.77
CA SER A 17 24.45 33.76 -12.77
C SER A 17 24.40 35.02 -13.65
N THR A 18 23.47 35.07 -14.61
CA THR A 18 23.24 36.23 -15.51
C THR A 18 22.13 37.15 -15.01
N ASP A 19 22.18 38.43 -15.36
CA ASP A 19 21.08 39.38 -15.04
C ASP A 19 19.76 38.97 -15.71
N ALA A 20 19.82 38.58 -16.98
CA ALA A 20 18.65 38.15 -17.73
C ALA A 20 17.99 36.90 -17.12
N GLY A 21 18.79 35.90 -16.71
CA GLY A 21 18.27 34.70 -16.07
C GLY A 21 17.70 34.96 -14.67
N ARG A 22 18.30 35.87 -13.88
CA ARG A 22 17.73 36.33 -12.60
C ARG A 22 16.39 37.01 -12.80
N ALA A 23 16.30 37.96 -13.73
CA ALA A 23 15.07 38.68 -14.03
C ALA A 23 13.98 37.71 -14.53
N GLY A 24 14.30 36.86 -15.50
CA GLY A 24 13.33 35.90 -16.06
C GLY A 24 12.79 34.89 -15.02
N TYR A 25 13.64 34.38 -14.13
CA TYR A 25 13.17 33.50 -13.06
C TYR A 25 12.35 34.24 -12.01
N ALA A 26 12.73 35.48 -11.65
CA ALA A 26 11.95 36.31 -10.74
C ALA A 26 10.54 36.61 -11.30
N ASP A 27 10.46 36.95 -12.59
CA ASP A 27 9.19 37.20 -13.28
C ASP A 27 8.31 35.95 -13.33
N LEU A 28 8.89 34.78 -13.66
CA LEU A 28 8.17 33.51 -13.62
C LEU A 28 7.62 33.24 -12.22
N LYS A 29 8.47 33.35 -11.19
CA LYS A 29 8.09 33.11 -9.79
C LYS A 29 6.97 34.06 -9.35
N ALA A 30 7.07 35.34 -9.68
CA ALA A 30 6.05 36.33 -9.37
C ALA A 30 4.72 35.97 -10.04
N ARG A 31 4.73 35.60 -11.32
CA ARG A 31 3.55 35.19 -12.08
C ARG A 31 2.88 33.94 -11.48
N LEU A 32 3.64 32.87 -11.22
CA LEU A 32 3.07 31.63 -10.69
C LEU A 32 2.55 31.80 -9.26
N THR A 33 3.25 32.59 -8.43
CA THR A 33 2.77 32.95 -7.09
C THR A 33 1.46 33.75 -7.15
N ALA A 34 1.35 34.70 -8.08
CA ALA A 34 0.12 35.47 -8.28
C ALA A 34 -1.06 34.60 -8.73
N MET A 35 -0.79 33.44 -9.35
CA MET A 35 -1.80 32.43 -9.67
C MET A 35 -2.16 31.53 -8.48
N GLY A 36 -1.51 31.71 -7.32
CA GLY A 36 -1.70 30.90 -6.12
C GLY A 36 -0.94 29.57 -6.13
N LEU A 37 0.05 29.41 -7.01
CA LEU A 37 0.83 28.17 -7.09
C LEU A 37 1.98 28.16 -6.07
N GLU A 38 2.19 27.00 -5.46
CA GLU A 38 3.31 26.73 -4.56
C GLU A 38 4.37 25.91 -5.32
N CYS A 39 5.63 26.30 -5.21
CA CYS A 39 6.72 25.57 -5.84
C CYS A 39 7.02 24.28 -5.07
N PHE A 40 6.92 23.14 -5.74
CA PHE A 40 7.47 21.89 -5.22
C PHE A 40 8.97 21.80 -5.56
N GLU A 41 9.82 22.02 -4.54
CA GLU A 41 11.28 21.94 -4.68
C GLU A 41 11.78 20.52 -4.37
N THR A 42 12.47 19.90 -5.34
CA THR A 42 12.98 18.53 -5.21
C THR A 42 14.48 18.49 -5.02
N HIS A 43 14.93 17.82 -3.96
CA HIS A 43 16.33 17.66 -3.58
C HIS A 43 16.95 16.30 -3.94
N GLY A 44 16.24 15.43 -4.67
CA GLY A 44 16.70 14.09 -5.05
C GLY A 44 15.70 13.34 -5.94
N GLY A 45 16.15 12.28 -6.62
CA GLY A 45 15.30 11.47 -7.51
C GLY A 45 15.35 11.88 -8.98
N GLY A 46 14.22 11.81 -9.67
CA GLY A 46 14.11 12.17 -11.09
C GLY A 46 13.96 13.67 -11.32
N SER A 47 14.43 14.18 -12.46
CA SER A 47 14.32 15.60 -12.81
C SER A 47 12.87 15.99 -13.17
N HIS A 48 12.47 17.18 -12.71
CA HIS A 48 11.25 17.86 -13.10
C HIS A 48 11.44 18.76 -14.33
N TYR A 49 12.66 18.94 -14.81
CA TYR A 49 12.92 19.60 -16.09
C TYR A 49 12.64 18.61 -17.23
N LYS A 50 11.55 18.87 -17.96
CA LYS A 50 11.06 18.01 -19.06
C LYS A 50 10.92 18.82 -20.35
N PRO A 51 12.03 19.25 -20.98
CA PRO A 51 11.98 20.07 -22.18
C PRO A 51 11.21 19.41 -23.34
N GLU A 52 11.17 18.07 -23.39
CA GLU A 52 10.38 17.30 -24.35
C GLU A 52 8.86 17.48 -24.21
N LEU A 53 8.39 18.05 -23.10
CA LEU A 53 7.00 18.38 -22.85
C LEU A 53 6.67 19.87 -23.00
N ASP A 54 7.66 20.73 -23.24
CA ASP A 54 7.43 22.17 -23.30
C ASP A 54 6.44 22.55 -24.42
N GLY A 55 5.38 23.28 -24.05
CA GLY A 55 4.29 23.66 -24.94
C GLY A 55 3.36 22.52 -25.36
N ARG A 56 3.56 21.28 -24.86
CA ARG A 56 2.69 20.14 -25.20
C ARG A 56 1.46 20.11 -24.31
N ALA A 57 0.32 19.79 -24.93
CA ALA A 57 -0.89 19.43 -24.20
C ALA A 57 -0.79 18.00 -23.67
N VAL A 58 -1.20 17.79 -22.42
CA VAL A 58 -1.27 16.48 -21.77
C VAL A 58 -2.68 16.24 -21.20
N GLU A 59 -3.11 14.99 -21.23
CA GLU A 59 -4.37 14.54 -20.62
C GLU A 59 -4.15 14.20 -19.14
N LEU A 60 -5.00 14.75 -18.27
CA LEU A 60 -4.95 14.59 -16.82
C LEU A 60 -5.97 13.53 -16.35
N GLU A 61 -5.53 12.65 -15.46
CA GLU A 61 -6.40 11.68 -14.80
C GLU A 61 -7.15 12.33 -13.65
N THR A 62 -8.47 12.17 -13.62
CA THR A 62 -9.35 12.77 -12.61
C THR A 62 -9.78 11.83 -11.51
N LYS A 63 -9.35 10.55 -11.56
CA LYS A 63 -9.77 9.52 -10.59
C LYS A 63 -9.20 9.75 -9.19
N HIS A 64 -7.96 10.25 -9.11
CA HIS A 64 -7.26 10.50 -7.86
C HIS A 64 -6.60 11.86 -7.92
N LEU A 65 -7.26 12.85 -7.32
CA LEU A 65 -6.80 14.23 -7.34
C LEU A 65 -5.88 14.55 -6.18
N PHE A 66 -4.96 15.48 -6.42
CA PHE A 66 -4.10 16.05 -5.40
C PHE A 66 -4.18 17.57 -5.46
N ARG A 67 -3.75 18.22 -4.37
CA ARG A 67 -3.81 19.68 -4.23
C ARG A 67 -2.92 20.40 -5.24
N ASP A 68 -1.75 19.83 -5.51
CA ASP A 68 -0.60 20.47 -6.15
C ASP A 68 0.03 19.63 -7.26
N GLN A 69 -0.53 18.45 -7.54
CA GLN A 69 -0.04 17.55 -8.58
C GLN A 69 -1.19 16.85 -9.31
N TRP A 70 -0.84 16.27 -10.45
CA TRP A 70 -1.70 15.50 -11.33
C TRP A 70 -0.97 14.26 -11.82
N ASN A 71 -1.73 13.18 -12.00
CA ASN A 71 -1.29 12.09 -12.85
C ASN A 71 -1.77 12.38 -14.27
N THR A 72 -0.95 12.09 -15.26
CA THR A 72 -1.34 12.15 -16.67
C THR A 72 -1.70 10.76 -17.17
N ALA A 73 -2.51 10.69 -18.23
CA ALA A 73 -2.59 9.51 -19.06
C ALA A 73 -1.22 9.21 -19.73
N PRO A 74 -1.04 8.05 -20.39
CA PRO A 74 0.14 7.79 -21.20
C PRO A 74 0.43 8.93 -22.20
N ILE A 75 1.69 9.33 -22.29
CA ILE A 75 2.16 10.39 -23.19
C ILE A 75 3.04 9.75 -24.25
N GLU A 76 2.60 9.79 -25.50
CA GLU A 76 3.30 9.18 -26.63
C GLU A 76 4.76 9.67 -26.73
N GLY A 77 5.69 8.73 -26.83
CA GLY A 77 7.13 9.00 -26.91
C GLY A 77 7.78 9.51 -25.62
N VAL A 78 7.03 9.60 -24.50
CA VAL A 78 7.54 10.09 -23.21
C VAL A 78 7.28 9.10 -22.07
N SER A 79 6.05 8.60 -21.92
CA SER A 79 5.72 7.62 -20.88
C SER A 79 4.48 6.79 -21.21
N ASP A 80 4.63 5.47 -21.28
CA ASP A 80 3.53 4.52 -21.49
C ASP A 80 2.59 4.38 -20.28
N LYS A 81 3.02 4.85 -19.11
CA LYS A 81 2.25 4.79 -17.84
C LYS A 81 1.76 6.16 -17.38
N GLY A 82 2.00 7.20 -18.18
CA GLY A 82 1.80 8.59 -17.78
C GLY A 82 2.87 9.08 -16.79
N LEU A 83 2.72 10.32 -16.34
CA LEU A 83 3.66 11.00 -15.46
C LEU A 83 2.92 11.63 -14.29
N ARG A 84 3.65 11.84 -13.19
CA ARG A 84 3.24 12.76 -12.14
C ARG A 84 3.81 14.14 -12.44
N LEU A 85 2.94 15.11 -12.66
CA LEU A 85 3.30 16.50 -12.91
C LEU A 85 2.76 17.38 -11.77
N PHE A 86 3.57 18.32 -11.32
CA PHE A 86 3.18 19.27 -10.28
C PHE A 86 2.68 20.56 -10.95
N ASP A 87 1.79 21.28 -10.28
CA ASP A 87 1.33 22.58 -10.78
C ASP A 87 2.51 23.53 -11.03
N TRP A 88 3.52 23.46 -10.14
CA TRP A 88 4.84 24.05 -10.32
C TRP A 88 5.87 23.21 -9.57
N ALA A 89 6.91 22.73 -10.28
CA ALA A 89 8.03 22.03 -9.67
C ALA A 89 9.38 22.55 -10.15
N GLN A 90 10.36 22.47 -9.27
CA GLN A 90 11.74 22.89 -9.49
C GLN A 90 12.73 21.83 -9.01
N ASP A 91 13.78 21.61 -9.80
CA ASP A 91 14.97 20.88 -9.37
C ASP A 91 15.82 21.78 -8.45
N VAL A 92 16.11 21.35 -7.22
CA VAL A 92 16.96 22.07 -6.28
C VAL A 92 18.12 21.19 -5.83
N ASN A 93 19.33 21.77 -5.82
CA ASN A 93 20.57 21.23 -5.21
C ASN A 93 20.59 19.70 -5.01
N SER A 94 21.00 18.96 -6.04
CA SER A 94 21.05 17.49 -5.99
C SER A 94 21.83 16.90 -7.18
N PRO A 95 22.39 15.67 -7.09
CA PRO A 95 23.02 14.91 -8.19
C PRO A 95 22.21 14.74 -9.48
N ILE A 96 20.97 15.25 -9.54
CA ILE A 96 20.08 15.29 -10.72
C ILE A 96 20.63 16.24 -11.83
N GLY A 97 21.78 16.87 -11.60
CA GLY A 97 22.62 17.46 -12.65
C GLY A 97 22.40 18.95 -12.95
N ALA A 98 21.68 19.68 -12.10
CA ALA A 98 21.60 21.15 -12.19
C ALA A 98 22.58 21.80 -11.18
N PRO A 99 23.56 22.61 -11.64
CA PRO A 99 24.31 23.47 -10.74
C PRO A 99 23.39 24.41 -9.96
N PRO A 100 23.75 24.87 -8.74
CA PRO A 100 22.89 25.74 -7.92
C PRO A 100 22.44 27.04 -8.61
N ARG A 101 23.22 27.52 -9.58
CA ARG A 101 22.92 28.70 -10.42
C ARG A 101 21.87 28.44 -11.51
N ILE A 102 21.50 27.18 -11.75
CA ILE A 102 20.51 26.81 -12.76
C ILE A 102 19.19 26.56 -12.04
N LYS A 103 18.16 27.33 -12.40
CA LYS A 103 16.78 27.14 -11.93
C LYS A 103 15.97 26.55 -13.07
N ARG A 104 15.61 25.29 -12.95
CA ARG A 104 14.89 24.55 -13.99
C ARG A 104 13.80 23.66 -13.42
N GLY A 105 12.79 23.38 -14.24
CA GLY A 105 11.65 22.58 -13.85
C GLY A 105 10.52 22.67 -14.87
N HIS A 106 9.29 22.52 -14.38
CA HIS A 106 8.08 22.75 -15.18
C HIS A 106 6.97 23.40 -14.34
N TRP A 107 5.96 23.90 -15.03
CA TRP A 107 4.68 24.27 -14.44
C TRP A 107 3.54 23.91 -15.41
N LEU A 108 2.32 23.81 -14.89
CA LEU A 108 1.12 23.50 -15.67
C LEU A 108 0.22 24.72 -15.81
N GLU A 109 -0.32 24.92 -17.00
CA GLU A 109 -1.34 25.92 -17.23
C GLU A 109 -2.63 25.60 -16.45
N GLN A 110 -2.97 26.44 -15.47
CA GLN A 110 -4.09 26.19 -14.58
C GLN A 110 -5.41 26.56 -15.24
N THR A 111 -6.20 25.56 -15.60
CA THR A 111 -7.52 25.77 -16.23
C THR A 111 -8.64 25.92 -15.19
N PRO A 112 -9.77 26.56 -15.55
CA PRO A 112 -10.96 26.58 -14.69
C PRO A 112 -11.45 25.17 -14.31
N ALA A 113 -11.39 24.22 -15.26
CA ALA A 113 -11.82 22.84 -15.06
C ALA A 113 -10.96 22.12 -14.00
N MET A 114 -9.64 22.34 -13.98
CA MET A 114 -8.74 21.80 -12.96
C MET A 114 -9.12 22.25 -11.55
N ARG A 115 -9.38 23.55 -11.40
CA ARG A 115 -9.81 24.15 -10.12
C ARG A 115 -11.17 23.63 -9.70
N GLU A 116 -12.11 23.53 -10.63
CA GLU A 116 -13.45 23.00 -10.34
C GLU A 116 -13.39 21.54 -9.91
N ALA A 117 -12.59 20.70 -10.59
CA ALA A 117 -12.42 19.29 -10.24
C ALA A 117 -11.89 19.10 -8.82
N ARG A 118 -10.89 19.90 -8.40
CA ARG A 118 -10.34 19.85 -7.05
C ARG A 118 -11.34 20.37 -6.00
N ARG A 119 -12.04 21.47 -6.28
CA ARG A 119 -13.08 22.02 -5.39
C ARG A 119 -14.24 21.06 -5.16
N ASN A 120 -14.66 20.36 -6.21
CA ASN A 120 -15.80 19.45 -6.18
C ASN A 120 -15.41 18.01 -5.82
N THR A 121 -14.15 17.77 -5.43
CA THR A 121 -13.68 16.48 -4.93
C THR A 121 -13.34 16.60 -3.46
N MET A 122 -14.05 15.84 -2.64
CA MET A 122 -13.92 15.84 -1.18
C MET A 122 -13.04 14.67 -0.75
N LYS A 123 -12.06 14.92 0.12
CA LYS A 123 -11.13 13.94 0.68
C LYS A 123 -11.32 13.78 2.18
N CYS A 124 -11.45 12.53 2.61
CA CYS A 124 -11.44 12.15 4.02
C CYS A 124 -10.06 12.45 4.65
N GLY A 125 -10.03 13.13 5.79
CA GLY A 125 -8.78 13.40 6.52
C GLY A 125 -8.14 12.17 7.16
N TYR A 126 -8.91 11.11 7.40
CA TYR A 126 -8.43 9.88 8.03
C TYR A 126 -7.91 8.87 6.99
N CYS A 127 -8.77 8.36 6.10
CA CYS A 127 -8.40 7.32 5.15
C CYS A 127 -7.96 7.83 3.76
N GLY A 128 -8.08 9.14 3.51
CA GLY A 128 -7.72 9.73 2.22
C GLY A 128 -8.68 9.42 1.05
N LYS A 129 -9.77 8.66 1.28
CA LYS A 129 -10.75 8.33 0.23
C LYS A 129 -11.41 9.61 -0.30
N GLN A 130 -11.58 9.66 -1.61
CA GLN A 130 -12.14 10.80 -2.34
C GLN A 130 -13.57 10.49 -2.79
N GLU A 131 -14.44 11.49 -2.70
CA GLU A 131 -15.84 11.42 -3.09
C GLU A 131 -16.26 12.74 -3.75
N PRO A 132 -17.19 12.73 -4.73
CA PRO A 132 -17.73 13.96 -5.28
C PRO A 132 -18.48 14.78 -4.21
N ALA A 133 -18.31 16.10 -4.23
CA ALA A 133 -19.00 17.04 -3.33
C ALA A 133 -20.53 16.91 -3.41
N ALA A 134 -21.07 16.55 -4.58
CA ALA A 134 -22.50 16.30 -4.80
C ALA A 134 -23.10 15.21 -3.89
N LYS A 135 -22.29 14.31 -3.31
CA LYS A 135 -22.77 13.33 -2.32
C LYS A 135 -23.10 13.94 -0.96
N GLY A 136 -22.63 15.17 -0.68
CA GLY A 136 -22.98 15.91 0.54
C GLY A 136 -22.42 15.32 1.84
N TYR A 137 -21.44 14.41 1.77
CA TYR A 137 -20.86 13.82 2.98
C TYR A 137 -20.06 14.86 3.76
N VAL A 138 -20.47 15.10 5.01
CA VAL A 138 -19.71 15.90 5.98
C VAL A 138 -18.61 15.06 6.63
N PHE A 139 -18.91 13.80 6.93
CA PHE A 139 -17.99 12.81 7.48
C PHE A 139 -17.91 11.58 6.57
N CYS A 140 -16.73 10.96 6.53
CA CYS A 140 -16.48 9.82 5.66
C CYS A 140 -17.29 8.59 6.09
N PRO A 141 -18.14 8.03 5.23
CA PRO A 141 -18.96 6.86 5.56
C PRO A 141 -18.15 5.54 5.57
N HIS A 142 -16.88 5.59 5.18
CA HIS A 142 -16.03 4.40 4.97
C HIS A 142 -15.03 4.13 6.10
N CYS A 143 -15.02 4.95 7.16
CA CYS A 143 -13.97 4.91 8.17
C CYS A 143 -14.43 4.35 9.52
N LEU A 144 -15.73 4.39 9.82
CA LEU A 144 -16.23 4.18 11.18
C LEU A 144 -15.94 2.79 11.76
N ASP A 145 -15.68 1.81 10.90
CA ASP A 145 -15.34 0.42 11.23
C ASP A 145 -13.83 0.12 11.16
N SER A 146 -12.99 1.15 11.00
CA SER A 146 -11.55 0.99 11.03
C SER A 146 -11.10 0.59 12.43
N GLU A 147 -10.31 -0.49 12.53
CA GLU A 147 -9.77 -0.99 13.80
C GLU A 147 -8.77 -0.02 14.47
N TYR A 148 -8.23 0.91 13.69
CA TYR A 148 -7.28 1.92 14.14
C TYR A 148 -7.91 3.30 14.35
N LEU A 149 -9.23 3.45 14.18
CA LEU A 149 -9.90 4.73 14.39
C LEU A 149 -10.32 4.81 15.86
N GLY A 150 -9.72 5.70 16.63
CA GLY A 150 -10.16 5.98 18.01
C GLY A 150 -11.29 7.01 18.07
N GLU A 151 -12.00 7.06 19.21
CA GLU A 151 -13.03 8.09 19.46
C GLU A 151 -12.47 9.51 19.32
N GLY A 152 -11.23 9.76 19.77
CA GLY A 152 -10.55 11.05 19.66
C GLY A 152 -10.24 11.46 18.22
N ASP A 153 -10.13 10.50 17.30
CA ASP A 153 -9.76 10.70 15.90
C ASP A 153 -10.96 10.83 14.97
N LEU A 154 -12.19 10.75 15.48
CA LEU A 154 -13.41 10.88 14.67
C LEU A 154 -13.46 12.20 13.89
N HIS A 155 -12.86 13.26 14.41
CA HIS A 155 -12.73 14.54 13.72
C HIS A 155 -11.93 14.45 12.40
N LEU A 156 -10.99 13.50 12.29
CA LEU A 156 -10.23 13.25 11.06
C LEU A 156 -11.09 12.68 9.94
N THR A 157 -12.23 12.06 10.26
CA THR A 157 -13.17 11.55 9.23
C THR A 157 -13.87 12.67 8.48
N ARG A 158 -13.75 13.93 8.92
CA ARG A 158 -14.31 15.10 8.25
C ARG A 158 -13.80 15.21 6.81
N MET A 159 -14.75 15.33 5.89
CA MET A 159 -14.49 15.54 4.47
C MET A 159 -14.12 17.00 4.23
N ALA A 160 -13.10 17.27 3.42
CA ALA A 160 -12.85 18.61 2.90
C ALA A 160 -12.38 18.54 1.45
N SER A 161 -12.51 19.65 0.72
CA SER A 161 -11.99 19.78 -0.64
C SER A 161 -10.53 19.33 -0.74
N VAL A 162 -10.15 18.74 -1.86
CA VAL A 162 -8.75 18.41 -2.18
C VAL A 162 -7.87 19.68 -2.15
N GLU A 163 -8.42 20.86 -2.41
CA GLU A 163 -7.68 22.14 -2.30
C GLU A 163 -7.33 22.50 -0.84
N ASP A 164 -8.15 22.05 0.13
CA ASP A 164 -8.08 22.44 1.55
C ASP A 164 -7.39 21.40 2.45
N THR A 165 -6.65 20.45 1.88
CA THR A 165 -6.12 19.30 2.65
C THR A 165 -5.02 19.66 3.64
N ASN A 166 -4.43 20.85 3.56
CA ASN A 166 -3.34 21.28 4.45
C ASN A 166 -3.84 21.87 5.77
N LYS A 167 -5.15 22.13 5.89
CA LYS A 167 -5.75 22.64 7.12
C LYS A 167 -6.04 21.46 8.06
N PRO A 168 -5.60 21.52 9.33
CA PRO A 168 -6.01 20.56 10.33
C PRO A 168 -7.54 20.43 10.37
N ARG A 169 -8.04 19.21 10.58
CA ARG A 169 -9.48 19.01 10.73
C ARG A 169 -9.91 19.58 12.08
N ALA A 170 -10.92 20.45 12.06
CA ALA A 170 -11.46 21.02 13.29
C ALA A 170 -12.00 19.90 14.20
N PRO A 171 -11.84 20.03 15.53
CA PRO A 171 -12.48 19.13 16.49
C PRO A 171 -13.99 18.99 16.24
N LEU A 172 -14.57 17.88 16.70
CA LEU A 172 -16.02 17.70 16.64
C LEU A 172 -16.72 18.67 17.59
N THR A 173 -17.81 19.27 17.12
CA THR A 173 -18.78 19.93 18.00
C THR A 173 -19.56 18.90 18.81
N GLU A 174 -20.21 19.30 19.90
CA GLU A 174 -21.04 18.40 20.71
C GLU A 174 -22.19 17.78 19.90
N ALA A 175 -22.79 18.53 18.98
CA ALA A 175 -23.84 18.01 18.09
C ALA A 175 -23.31 16.93 17.14
N GLU A 176 -22.14 17.16 16.54
CA GLU A 176 -21.50 16.18 15.66
C GLU A 176 -21.05 14.93 16.43
N LYS A 177 -20.51 15.11 17.64
CA LYS A 177 -20.15 14.02 18.53
C LYS A 177 -21.36 13.18 18.92
N GLY A 178 -22.47 13.83 19.28
CA GLY A 178 -23.75 13.17 19.58
C GLY A 178 -24.29 12.35 18.42
N HIS A 179 -24.01 12.76 17.18
CA HIS A 179 -24.39 12.02 15.97
C HIS A 179 -23.41 10.88 15.63
N LEU A 180 -22.10 11.15 15.60
CA LEU A 180 -21.09 10.21 15.12
C LEU A 180 -20.76 9.12 16.12
N LEU A 181 -20.73 9.42 17.41
CA LEU A 181 -20.25 8.47 18.41
C LEU A 181 -21.11 7.20 18.49
N PRO A 182 -22.46 7.27 18.45
CA PRO A 182 -23.29 6.07 18.35
C PRO A 182 -23.01 5.25 17.08
N LEU A 183 -22.86 5.92 15.92
CA LEU A 183 -22.57 5.25 14.64
C LEU A 183 -21.20 4.57 14.64
N TYR A 184 -20.20 5.22 15.22
CA TYR A 184 -18.87 4.65 15.42
C TYR A 184 -18.95 3.39 16.29
N ARG A 185 -19.60 3.47 17.46
CA ARG A 185 -19.73 2.32 18.36
C ARG A 185 -20.45 1.15 17.69
N GLU A 186 -21.54 1.44 17.00
CA GLU A 186 -22.26 0.44 16.21
C GLU A 186 -21.34 -0.22 15.17
N ALA A 187 -20.58 0.56 14.40
CA ALA A 187 -19.66 0.05 13.38
C ALA A 187 -18.45 -0.72 13.94
N GLN A 188 -18.00 -0.40 15.15
CA GLN A 188 -16.91 -1.12 15.83
C GLN A 188 -17.37 -2.48 16.36
N ILE A 189 -18.60 -2.57 16.85
CA ILE A 189 -19.18 -3.80 17.38
C ILE A 189 -19.69 -4.68 16.23
N HIS A 190 -20.40 -4.07 15.28
CA HIS A 190 -21.08 -4.75 14.21
C HIS A 190 -20.36 -4.47 12.88
N GLY A 191 -19.89 -5.52 12.21
CA GLY A 191 -19.33 -5.42 10.86
C GLY A 191 -20.40 -5.21 9.78
N SER A 192 -21.30 -4.26 10.00
CA SER A 192 -22.44 -3.94 9.13
C SER A 192 -22.05 -3.05 7.94
N THR A 193 -20.86 -2.47 7.96
CA THR A 193 -20.23 -1.79 6.82
C THR A 193 -19.72 -2.80 5.78
N GLU A 194 -19.43 -2.32 4.56
CA GLU A 194 -18.84 -3.18 3.51
C GLU A 194 -17.47 -3.73 3.93
N ARG A 195 -16.59 -2.87 4.46
CA ARG A 195 -15.29 -3.27 4.99
C ARG A 195 -15.43 -4.23 6.18
N GLY A 196 -16.37 -3.97 7.09
CA GLY A 196 -16.68 -4.83 8.23
C GLY A 196 -17.13 -6.23 7.81
N ARG A 197 -18.03 -6.34 6.82
CA ARG A 197 -18.45 -7.63 6.26
C ARG A 197 -17.28 -8.39 5.64
N ALA A 198 -16.43 -7.71 4.87
CA ALA A 198 -15.25 -8.31 4.25
C ALA A 198 -14.25 -8.82 5.31
N ARG A 199 -14.02 -8.03 6.37
CA ARG A 199 -13.19 -8.42 7.51
C ARG A 199 -13.75 -9.66 8.21
N ILE A 200 -15.04 -9.68 8.55
CA ILE A 200 -15.69 -10.85 9.19
C ILE A 200 -15.59 -12.09 8.32
N ALA A 201 -15.81 -11.98 7.01
CA ALA A 201 -15.70 -13.11 6.08
C ALA A 201 -14.27 -13.66 6.05
N SER A 202 -13.26 -12.78 5.98
CA SER A 202 -11.84 -13.14 6.03
C SER A 202 -11.48 -13.84 7.33
N GLU A 203 -11.86 -13.28 8.48
CA GLU A 203 -11.60 -13.89 9.79
C GLU A 203 -12.31 -15.24 9.96
N ARG A 204 -13.56 -15.36 9.48
CA ARG A 204 -14.26 -16.66 9.46
C ARG A 204 -13.50 -17.69 8.63
N ALA A 205 -13.01 -17.32 7.45
CA ALA A 205 -12.22 -18.22 6.61
C ALA A 205 -10.92 -18.65 7.31
N LYS A 206 -10.21 -17.72 7.97
CA LYS A 206 -9.00 -18.03 8.75
C LYS A 206 -9.28 -19.00 9.90
N VAL A 207 -10.39 -18.83 10.62
CA VAL A 207 -10.77 -19.72 11.73
C VAL A 207 -11.08 -21.13 11.21
N ILE A 208 -11.85 -21.24 10.12
CA ILE A 208 -12.14 -22.54 9.49
C ILE A 208 -10.86 -23.21 9.01
N GLU A 209 -9.98 -22.48 8.33
CA GLU A 209 -8.73 -23.02 7.81
C GLU A 209 -7.77 -23.44 8.94
N LYS A 210 -7.68 -22.64 10.01
CA LYS A 210 -6.92 -23.00 11.20
C LYS A 210 -7.44 -24.28 11.84
N HIS A 211 -8.75 -24.41 11.99
CA HIS A 211 -9.37 -25.64 12.51
C HIS A 211 -9.03 -26.83 11.62
N ARG A 212 -9.27 -26.71 10.31
CA ARG A 212 -8.97 -27.74 9.32
C ARG A 212 -7.51 -28.19 9.40
N LYS A 213 -6.57 -27.25 9.42
CA LYS A 213 -5.13 -27.54 9.52
C LYS A 213 -4.79 -28.28 10.81
N VAL A 214 -5.21 -27.76 11.97
CA VAL A 214 -4.94 -28.39 13.26
C VAL A 214 -5.52 -29.79 13.34
N THR A 215 -6.74 -30.01 12.84
CA THR A 215 -7.37 -31.33 12.81
C THR A 215 -6.66 -32.28 11.85
N THR A 216 -6.23 -31.79 10.68
CA THR A 216 -5.44 -32.60 9.72
C THR A 216 -4.12 -33.02 10.34
N ASP A 217 -3.35 -32.06 10.86
CA ASP A 217 -2.06 -32.28 11.52
C ASP A 217 -2.19 -33.29 12.68
N ALA A 218 -3.18 -33.10 13.56
CA ALA A 218 -3.42 -34.01 14.67
C ALA A 218 -3.86 -35.42 14.22
N THR A 219 -4.61 -35.52 13.12
CA THR A 219 -5.04 -36.81 12.55
C THR A 219 -3.86 -37.54 11.92
N THR A 220 -3.06 -36.84 11.10
CA THR A 220 -1.83 -37.37 10.51
C THR A 220 -0.85 -37.84 11.59
N GLU A 221 -0.63 -37.02 12.62
CA GLU A 221 0.24 -37.38 13.75
C GLU A 221 -0.24 -38.64 14.45
N ARG A 222 -1.54 -38.69 14.81
CA ARG A 222 -2.15 -39.84 15.47
C ARG A 222 -2.01 -41.11 14.64
N ASP A 223 -2.41 -41.06 13.37
CA ASP A 223 -2.52 -42.26 12.52
C ASP A 223 -1.16 -42.87 12.21
N ALA A 224 -0.15 -42.04 11.92
CA ALA A 224 1.20 -42.53 11.66
C ALA A 224 1.93 -42.97 12.95
N MET A 225 1.68 -42.33 14.11
CA MET A 225 2.21 -42.83 15.38
C MET A 225 1.59 -44.18 15.76
N LEU A 226 0.28 -44.37 15.55
CA LEU A 226 -0.38 -45.66 15.77
C LEU A 226 0.16 -46.71 14.81
N TRP A 227 0.34 -46.38 13.52
CA TRP A 227 0.94 -47.28 12.54
C TRP A 227 2.33 -47.80 12.97
N LEU A 228 3.16 -46.93 13.57
CA LEU A 228 4.47 -47.32 14.10
C LEU A 228 4.31 -48.28 15.29
N MET A 229 3.44 -47.95 16.24
CA MET A 229 3.21 -48.77 17.44
C MET A 229 2.61 -50.14 17.11
N ASP A 230 1.68 -50.21 16.17
CA ASP A 230 1.05 -51.46 15.71
C ASP A 230 2.05 -52.42 15.04
N ARG A 231 3.19 -51.89 14.56
CA ARG A 231 4.32 -52.65 14.01
C ARG A 231 5.45 -52.88 15.02
N GLY A 232 5.23 -52.53 16.29
CA GLY A 232 6.21 -52.70 17.36
C GLY A 232 7.40 -51.72 17.28
N ILE A 233 7.26 -50.62 16.52
CA ILE A 233 8.34 -49.64 16.35
C ILE A 233 8.26 -48.62 17.48
N ARG A 234 9.42 -48.32 18.08
CA ARG A 234 9.53 -47.31 19.13
C ARG A 234 9.38 -45.90 18.57
N THR A 235 8.60 -45.07 19.25
CA THR A 235 8.29 -43.69 18.85
C THR A 235 9.04 -42.63 19.66
N ASP A 236 9.90 -43.02 20.61
CA ASP A 236 10.58 -42.09 21.52
C ASP A 236 11.63 -41.18 20.85
N ASN A 237 12.08 -41.56 19.65
CA ASN A 237 13.00 -40.78 18.82
C ASN A 237 12.34 -40.37 17.49
N VAL A 238 11.03 -40.16 17.53
CA VAL A 238 10.20 -39.67 16.42
C VAL A 238 9.41 -38.45 16.90
N ILE A 239 9.28 -37.43 16.05
CA ILE A 239 8.47 -36.24 16.32
C ILE A 239 7.74 -35.83 15.04
N PHE A 240 6.54 -35.28 15.15
CA PHE A 240 5.83 -34.67 14.03
C PHE A 240 5.96 -33.14 14.07
N TYR A 241 6.32 -32.54 12.93
CA TYR A 241 6.40 -31.09 12.77
C TYR A 241 5.19 -30.56 12.00
N SER A 242 4.16 -30.07 12.70
CA SER A 242 2.92 -29.53 12.11
C SER A 242 3.12 -28.34 11.16
N HIS A 243 4.23 -27.60 11.27
CA HIS A 243 4.52 -26.50 10.37
C HIS A 243 5.01 -26.97 8.98
N THR A 244 5.62 -28.16 8.88
CA THR A 244 6.02 -28.78 7.61
C THR A 244 5.14 -29.96 7.21
N GLY A 245 4.34 -30.50 8.13
CA GLY A 245 3.54 -31.71 7.92
C GLY A 245 4.39 -32.99 7.81
N ARG A 246 5.57 -33.03 8.43
CA ARG A 246 6.54 -34.13 8.29
C ARG A 246 6.91 -34.75 9.62
N PHE A 247 7.11 -36.07 9.60
CA PHE A 247 7.74 -36.81 10.70
C PHE A 247 9.26 -36.67 10.64
N CYS A 248 9.91 -36.55 11.78
CA CYS A 248 11.36 -36.54 11.89
C CYS A 248 11.81 -37.68 12.80
N PHE A 249 12.46 -38.67 12.19
CA PHE A 249 13.15 -39.75 12.87
C PHE A 249 14.56 -39.28 13.25
N GLY A 250 15.02 -39.67 14.43
CA GLY A 250 16.34 -39.25 14.91
C GLY A 250 16.40 -37.83 15.45
N TRP A 251 15.25 -37.22 15.80
CA TRP A 251 15.19 -35.82 16.24
C TRP A 251 15.93 -35.57 17.56
N ARG A 252 15.95 -36.58 18.47
CA ARG A 252 16.64 -36.52 19.76
C ARG A 252 18.07 -37.03 19.66
N LYS A 253 18.27 -38.14 18.93
CA LYS A 253 19.58 -38.71 18.60
C LYS A 253 19.57 -39.18 17.15
N PRO A 254 20.52 -38.76 16.30
CA PRO A 254 20.59 -39.24 14.92
C PRO A 254 20.64 -40.77 14.83
N VAL A 255 20.08 -41.33 13.77
CA VAL A 255 19.98 -42.78 13.55
C VAL A 255 21.32 -43.33 13.06
N GLY A 256 21.85 -44.34 13.75
CA GLY A 256 23.10 -45.02 13.38
C GLY A 256 22.92 -46.07 12.28
N GLY A 257 24.01 -46.44 11.62
CA GLY A 257 23.98 -47.20 10.35
C GLY A 257 23.23 -48.55 10.38
N ALA A 258 23.40 -49.35 11.43
CA ALA A 258 22.71 -50.64 11.55
C ALA A 258 21.18 -50.47 11.71
N VAL A 259 20.77 -49.51 12.53
CA VAL A 259 19.34 -49.18 12.77
C VAL A 259 18.73 -48.51 11.53
N LEU A 260 19.51 -47.71 10.80
CA LEU A 260 19.06 -47.00 9.60
C LEU A 260 18.62 -47.97 8.50
N ALA A 261 19.37 -49.06 8.27
CA ALA A 261 19.04 -50.03 7.23
C ALA A 261 17.70 -50.74 7.50
N GLU A 262 17.46 -51.15 8.75
CA GLU A 262 16.18 -51.74 9.16
C GLU A 262 15.04 -50.73 9.08
N LEU A 263 15.27 -49.49 9.54
CA LEU A 263 14.29 -48.42 9.47
C LEU A 263 13.89 -48.12 8.02
N LEU A 264 14.84 -48.03 7.08
CA LEU A 264 14.56 -47.74 5.67
C LEU A 264 13.67 -48.80 5.01
N ASN A 265 13.82 -50.07 5.37
CA ASN A 265 12.93 -51.13 4.86
C ASN A 265 11.48 -50.89 5.30
N ILE A 266 11.29 -50.53 6.56
CA ILE A 266 9.96 -50.22 7.12
C ILE A 266 9.37 -48.95 6.49
N MET A 267 10.21 -47.93 6.28
CA MET A 267 9.77 -46.63 5.74
C MET A 267 9.24 -46.68 4.31
N SER A 268 9.47 -47.78 3.58
CA SER A 268 8.85 -48.00 2.27
C SER A 268 7.31 -48.10 2.32
N GLU A 269 6.73 -48.41 3.47
CA GLU A 269 5.28 -48.52 3.69
C GLU A 269 4.73 -47.43 4.65
N PHE A 270 5.59 -46.52 5.11
CA PHE A 270 5.18 -45.52 6.10
C PHE A 270 4.26 -44.49 5.45
N PRO A 271 3.05 -44.24 5.98
CA PRO A 271 1.98 -43.56 5.25
C PRO A 271 2.08 -42.02 5.25
N ALA A 272 3.19 -41.45 5.71
CA ALA A 272 3.32 -40.01 5.90
C ALA A 272 4.69 -39.49 5.46
N PRO A 273 4.77 -38.22 5.01
CA PRO A 273 6.05 -37.60 4.71
C PRO A 273 6.99 -37.61 5.92
N TYR A 274 8.25 -37.93 5.68
CA TYR A 274 9.23 -38.10 6.74
C TYR A 274 10.62 -37.62 6.36
N ASP A 275 11.40 -37.31 7.39
CA ASP A 275 12.82 -37.03 7.36
C ASP A 275 13.53 -37.91 8.39
N ILE A 276 14.71 -38.44 8.05
CA ILE A 276 15.55 -39.25 8.94
C ILE A 276 16.89 -38.53 9.10
N LYS A 277 17.19 -38.07 10.31
CA LYS A 277 18.51 -37.53 10.65
C LYS A 277 19.48 -38.68 10.94
N THR A 278 20.59 -38.73 10.22
CA THR A 278 21.58 -39.82 10.32
C THR A 278 22.84 -39.38 11.06
N GLU A 279 23.55 -40.33 11.69
CA GLU A 279 24.79 -40.04 12.44
C GLU A 279 25.92 -39.48 11.56
N ASP A 280 25.91 -39.77 10.26
CA ASP A 280 26.85 -39.22 9.28
C ASP A 280 26.50 -37.79 8.81
N GLY A 281 25.49 -37.16 9.41
CA GLY A 281 25.11 -35.76 9.17
C GLY A 281 24.15 -35.54 8.00
N ARG A 282 23.71 -36.60 7.32
CA ARG A 282 22.70 -36.49 6.25
C ARG A 282 21.28 -36.40 6.82
N THR A 283 20.37 -35.92 5.98
CA THR A 283 18.92 -36.04 6.19
C THR A 283 18.35 -36.76 4.97
N LEU A 284 17.72 -37.91 5.20
CA LEU A 284 17.02 -38.67 4.17
C LEU A 284 15.54 -38.36 4.24
N SER A 285 14.89 -38.10 3.11
CA SER A 285 13.47 -37.70 3.07
C SER A 285 12.64 -38.66 2.22
N GLY A 286 11.38 -38.84 2.60
CA GLY A 286 10.35 -39.54 1.82
C GLY A 286 9.00 -38.83 1.92
N GLU A 287 8.09 -39.10 0.99
CA GLU A 287 6.78 -38.42 0.90
C GLU A 287 5.60 -39.25 1.41
N GLY A 288 5.85 -40.49 1.85
CA GLY A 288 4.81 -41.46 2.22
C GLY A 288 4.11 -42.10 1.02
#